data_AF-A8F3D8-F1
#
_entry.id   AF-A8F3D8-F1
#
_cell.length_a   1.000
_cell.length_b   1.000
_cell.length_c   1.000
_cell.angle_alpha   90.00
_cell.angle_beta   90.00
_cell.angle_gamma   90.00
#
_symmetry.space_group_name_H-M   'P 1'
#
loop_
_entity.id
_entity.type
_entity.pdbx_description
1 polymer ?
#
loop_
_entity_poly.entity_id
_entity_poly.type
_entity_poly.pdbx_seq_one_letter_code
_entity_poly.pdbx_strand_id
1 'polypeptide(L)'
;MVYVISKDSKPLMPTKRHGKVRRLLKQGLAKVVRREPFTIQLLYDTTTYTQPITVGVDIGSKVIGVSAITDKQELFSAEVELRQDIKKLLLERREYRRNRRYGKTRYRKPKDANHVSTIGWHIVNRLKQQYDVEITFGSITKAKRTEMGLEKTHRNDAFVIAGGSKDVNRATEWYFGKYFRRQNTSLHKANLIKGGIRQSNTVKEVKGFKRFDRVRYNDQIGMRWIL
;
A
#
# COMPACT_ATOMS: atom_id res chain seq x y z
N MET A 1 -7.90 13.41 7.48
CA MET A 1 -7.39 14.37 6.46
C MET A 1 -8.14 14.21 5.13
N VAL A 2 -8.35 15.25 4.31
CA VAL A 2 -8.96 15.12 2.96
C VAL A 2 -7.95 15.49 1.87
N TYR A 3 -7.71 14.60 0.91
CA TYR A 3 -6.84 14.85 -0.24
C TYR A 3 -7.63 15.47 -1.38
N VAL A 4 -7.03 16.43 -2.08
CA VAL A 4 -7.71 17.25 -3.08
C VAL A 4 -6.98 17.16 -4.41
N ILE A 5 -7.74 17.01 -5.48
CA ILE A 5 -7.28 17.01 -6.87
C ILE A 5 -7.97 18.16 -7.60
N SER A 6 -7.25 18.88 -8.45
CA SER A 6 -7.83 19.91 -9.31
C SER A 6 -8.70 19.30 -10.41
N LYS A 7 -9.44 20.15 -11.14
CA LYS A 7 -10.19 19.75 -12.33
C LYS A 7 -9.31 19.07 -13.38
N ASP A 8 -8.09 19.57 -13.56
CA ASP A 8 -7.07 19.02 -14.49
C ASP A 8 -6.35 17.75 -13.98
N SER A 9 -6.87 17.10 -12.94
CA SER A 9 -6.27 15.91 -12.33
C SER A 9 -4.90 16.14 -11.69
N LYS A 10 -4.52 17.39 -11.39
CA LYS A 10 -3.28 17.71 -10.68
C LYS A 10 -3.50 17.66 -9.16
N PRO A 11 -2.59 17.06 -8.37
CA PRO A 11 -2.69 17.06 -6.91
C PRO A 11 -2.62 18.47 -6.33
N LEU A 12 -3.48 18.78 -5.37
CA LEU A 12 -3.45 20.00 -4.58
C LEU A 12 -3.15 19.69 -3.11
N MET A 13 -2.88 20.73 -2.33
CA MET A 13 -2.68 20.57 -0.89
C MET A 13 -3.88 19.95 -0.18
N PRO A 14 -3.69 18.95 0.70
CA PRO A 14 -4.76 18.35 1.46
C PRO A 14 -5.33 19.34 2.48
N THR A 15 -6.59 19.12 2.87
CA THR A 15 -7.30 20.00 3.80
C THR A 15 -7.91 19.24 4.98
N LYS A 16 -7.91 19.90 6.14
CA LYS A 16 -8.65 19.46 7.35
C LYS A 16 -10.05 20.09 7.43
N ARG A 17 -10.43 20.95 6.49
CA ARG A 17 -11.73 21.68 6.50
C ARG A 17 -12.89 20.78 6.04
N HIS A 18 -13.23 19.78 6.84
CA HIS A 18 -14.29 18.80 6.54
C HIS A 18 -15.66 19.45 6.26
N GLY A 19 -16.01 20.52 6.97
CA GLY A 19 -17.25 21.27 6.74
C GLY A 19 -17.33 21.88 5.34
N LYS A 20 -16.23 22.48 4.85
CA LYS A 20 -16.15 23.05 3.50
C LYS A 20 -16.28 21.96 2.45
N VAL A 21 -15.54 20.86 2.62
CA VAL A 21 -15.60 19.70 1.72
C VAL A 21 -17.02 19.14 1.61
N ARG A 22 -17.73 18.98 2.73
CA ARG A 22 -19.12 18.53 2.74
C ARG A 22 -20.05 19.46 1.96
N ARG A 23 -19.89 20.78 2.10
CA ARG A 23 -20.68 21.77 1.33
C ARG A 23 -20.40 21.67 -0.17
N LEU A 24 -19.13 21.57 -0.55
CA LEU A 24 -18.73 21.41 -1.96
C LEU A 24 -19.33 20.15 -2.59
N LEU A 25 -19.34 19.03 -1.86
CA LEU A 25 -19.95 17.79 -2.31
C LEU A 25 -21.49 17.92 -2.43
N LYS A 26 -22.15 18.57 -1.46
CA LYS A 26 -23.61 18.82 -1.52
C LYS A 26 -24.00 19.73 -2.68
N GLN A 27 -23.17 20.71 -3.00
CA GLN A 27 -23.39 21.67 -4.09
C GLN A 27 -22.98 21.11 -5.47
N GLY A 28 -22.43 19.90 -5.54
CA GLY A 28 -21.96 19.31 -6.81
C GLY A 28 -20.70 19.97 -7.38
N LEU A 29 -19.97 20.77 -6.60
CA LEU A 29 -18.73 21.44 -7.02
C LEU A 29 -17.49 20.54 -6.89
N ALA A 30 -17.65 19.37 -6.25
CA ALA A 30 -16.60 18.38 -6.10
C ALA A 30 -17.17 16.97 -6.26
N LYS A 31 -16.31 16.05 -6.72
CA LYS A 31 -16.62 14.62 -6.88
C LYS A 31 -15.71 13.79 -5.98
N VAL A 32 -16.26 12.76 -5.34
CA VAL A 32 -15.44 11.78 -4.61
C VAL A 32 -14.75 10.86 -5.61
N VAL A 33 -13.42 10.84 -5.60
CA VAL A 33 -12.59 9.97 -6.46
C VAL A 33 -12.26 8.67 -5.73
N ARG A 34 -11.86 8.77 -4.46
CA ARG A 34 -11.42 7.64 -3.65
C ARG A 34 -11.92 7.79 -2.22
N ARG A 35 -12.30 6.67 -1.61
CA ARG A 35 -12.78 6.67 -0.21
C ARG A 35 -11.63 6.55 0.80
N GLU A 36 -10.61 5.75 0.49
CA GLU A 36 -9.49 5.49 1.40
C GLU A 36 -8.14 5.45 0.64
N PRO A 37 -7.26 6.45 0.84
CA PRO A 37 -7.52 7.70 1.55
C PRO A 37 -8.66 8.51 0.92
N PHE A 38 -9.36 9.32 1.71
CA PHE A 38 -10.51 10.10 1.22
C PHE A 38 -10.03 11.23 0.31
N THR A 39 -10.32 11.11 -0.97
CA THR A 39 -9.85 12.00 -2.02
C THR A 39 -11.02 12.55 -2.82
N ILE A 40 -11.06 13.88 -2.95
CA ILE A 40 -12.03 14.61 -3.75
C ILE A 40 -11.34 15.27 -4.95
N GLN A 41 -12.08 15.43 -6.03
CA GLN A 41 -11.69 16.21 -7.20
C GLN A 41 -12.61 17.43 -7.30
N LEU A 42 -12.04 18.61 -7.45
CA LEU A 42 -12.78 19.84 -7.66
C LEU A 42 -13.20 19.92 -9.14
N LEU A 43 -14.41 20.44 -9.40
CA LEU A 43 -14.96 20.59 -10.74
C LEU A 43 -14.90 22.03 -11.27
N TYR A 44 -14.39 22.96 -10.46
CA TYR A 44 -14.17 24.35 -10.81
C TYR A 44 -12.67 24.66 -10.87
N ASP A 45 -12.32 25.75 -11.53
CA ASP A 45 -10.93 26.11 -11.76
C ASP A 45 -10.29 26.68 -10.48
N THR A 46 -9.04 26.28 -10.22
CA THR A 46 -8.34 26.60 -8.97
C THR A 46 -6.88 26.94 -9.22
N THR A 47 -6.29 27.69 -8.29
CA THR A 47 -4.85 27.93 -8.28
C THR A 47 -4.06 26.64 -8.02
N THR A 48 -2.83 26.58 -8.54
CA THR A 48 -1.95 25.39 -8.47
C THR A 48 -0.86 25.55 -7.39
N TYR A 49 -1.06 26.43 -6.41
CA TYR A 49 -0.03 26.67 -5.39
C TYR A 49 0.10 25.48 -4.44
N THR A 50 1.30 24.89 -4.40
CA THR A 50 1.65 23.76 -3.53
C THR A 50 2.96 24.03 -2.81
N GLN A 51 3.08 23.56 -1.58
CA GLN A 51 4.34 23.56 -0.83
C GLN A 51 5.11 22.26 -1.11
N PRO A 52 6.44 22.26 -1.02
CA PRO A 52 7.23 21.03 -1.12
C PRO A 52 6.83 20.04 -0.01
N ILE A 53 6.87 18.75 -0.35
CA ILE A 53 6.53 17.64 0.54
C ILE A 53 7.68 16.64 0.45
N THR A 54 8.20 16.22 1.59
CA THR A 54 9.21 15.15 1.67
C THR A 54 8.53 13.84 1.97
N VAL A 55 8.84 12.81 1.19
CA VAL A 55 8.27 11.46 1.36
C VAL A 55 9.36 10.51 1.84
N GLY A 56 9.15 9.91 3.01
CA GLY A 56 9.97 8.82 3.51
C GLY A 56 9.33 7.48 3.20
N VAL A 57 10.12 6.56 2.65
CA VAL A 57 9.69 5.19 2.37
C VAL A 57 10.66 4.24 3.07
N ASP A 58 10.14 3.45 4.01
CA ASP A 58 10.89 2.36 4.63
C ASP A 58 10.51 1.05 3.95
N ILE A 59 11.46 0.44 3.23
CA ILE A 59 11.22 -0.79 2.47
C ILE A 59 11.72 -1.98 3.29
N GLY A 60 10.83 -2.55 4.10
CA GLY A 60 11.04 -3.82 4.76
C GLY A 60 10.79 -5.02 3.85
N SER A 61 11.25 -6.20 4.27
CA SER A 61 11.02 -7.46 3.55
C SER A 61 9.56 -7.92 3.57
N LYS A 62 8.86 -7.62 4.67
CA LYS A 62 7.45 -7.99 4.88
C LYS A 62 6.50 -6.82 4.76
N VAL A 63 6.95 -5.63 5.13
CA VAL A 63 6.11 -4.47 5.30
C VAL A 63 6.82 -3.26 4.73
N ILE A 64 6.07 -2.38 4.08
CA ILE A 64 6.56 -1.08 3.63
C ILE A 64 5.88 0.00 4.46
N GLY A 65 6.68 0.88 5.06
CA GLY A 65 6.22 2.09 5.69
C GLY A 65 6.30 3.26 4.73
N VAL A 66 5.29 4.13 4.71
CA VAL A 66 5.27 5.35 3.91
C VAL A 66 4.81 6.51 4.78
N SER A 67 5.57 7.60 4.77
CA SER A 67 5.25 8.84 5.44
C SER A 67 5.45 10.01 4.48
N ALA A 68 4.55 10.99 4.48
CA ALA A 68 4.71 12.23 3.75
C ALA A 68 4.60 13.41 4.72
N ILE A 69 5.62 14.26 4.76
CA ILE A 69 5.73 15.36 5.70
C ILE A 69 5.89 16.71 5.00
N THR A 70 5.39 17.74 5.66
CA THR A 70 5.85 19.13 5.48
C THR A 70 6.59 19.56 6.74
N ASP A 71 7.19 20.74 6.71
CA ASP A 71 7.96 21.29 7.85
C ASP A 71 7.19 21.31 9.18
N LYS A 72 5.85 21.37 9.14
CA LYS A 72 5.00 21.56 10.33
C LYS A 72 4.14 20.34 10.68
N GLN A 73 3.83 19.49 9.70
CA GLN A 73 2.92 18.37 9.93
C GLN A 73 3.15 17.20 8.97
N GLU A 74 2.86 16.01 9.46
CA GLU A 74 2.72 14.79 8.66
C GLU A 74 1.35 14.79 7.96
N LEU A 75 1.38 14.76 6.63
CA LEU A 75 0.18 14.81 5.79
C LEU A 75 -0.41 13.43 5.53
N PHE A 76 0.44 12.40 5.51
CA PHE A 76 0.04 11.03 5.20
C PHE A 76 0.96 10.06 5.91
N SER A 77 0.36 9.00 6.45
CA SER A 77 1.08 7.94 7.14
C SER A 77 0.41 6.60 6.82
N ALA A 78 1.18 5.64 6.34
CA ALA A 78 0.66 4.34 5.95
C ALA A 78 1.66 3.20 6.15
N GLU A 79 1.12 2.02 6.38
CA GLU A 79 1.87 0.78 6.47
C GLU A 79 1.22 -0.27 5.57
N VAL A 80 2.03 -0.90 4.71
CA VAL A 80 1.56 -1.86 3.71
C VAL A 80 2.22 -3.21 3.92
N GLU A 81 1.42 -4.22 4.24
CA GLU A 81 1.87 -5.61 4.33
C GLU A 81 2.00 -6.22 2.92
N LEU A 82 3.24 -6.64 2.60
CA LEU A 82 3.59 -7.28 1.36
C LEU A 82 3.32 -8.79 1.39
N ARG A 83 3.02 -9.31 0.20
CA ARG A 83 2.72 -10.71 -0.02
C ARG A 83 3.97 -11.61 0.12
N GLN A 84 3.94 -12.54 1.08
CA GLN A 84 5.09 -13.42 1.40
C GLN A 84 5.08 -14.79 0.71
N ASP A 85 3.92 -15.28 0.28
CA ASP A 85 3.74 -16.61 -0.30
C ASP A 85 4.26 -16.74 -1.75
N ILE A 86 4.67 -15.64 -2.39
CA ILE A 86 5.15 -15.63 -3.79
C ILE A 86 6.35 -16.57 -3.95
N LYS A 87 7.35 -16.48 -3.06
CA LYS A 87 8.54 -17.34 -3.12
C LYS A 87 8.14 -18.81 -3.06
N LYS A 88 7.28 -19.18 -2.12
CA LYS A 88 6.77 -20.56 -1.96
C LYS A 88 6.07 -21.04 -3.23
N LEU A 89 5.15 -20.24 -3.78
CA LEU A 89 4.41 -20.59 -5.00
C LEU A 89 5.31 -20.70 -6.24
N LEU A 90 6.35 -19.87 -6.35
CA LEU A 90 7.32 -19.97 -7.44
C LEU A 90 8.20 -21.21 -7.32
N LEU A 91 8.59 -21.59 -6.10
CA LEU A 91 9.32 -22.82 -5.80
C LEU A 91 8.47 -24.06 -6.14
N GLU A 92 7.23 -24.10 -5.68
CA GLU A 92 6.29 -25.18 -5.99
C GLU A 92 6.07 -25.30 -7.51
N ARG A 93 5.85 -24.18 -8.22
CA ARG A 93 5.75 -24.17 -9.68
C ARG A 93 7.05 -24.64 -10.35
N ARG A 94 8.22 -24.35 -9.78
CA ARG A 94 9.53 -24.84 -10.26
C ARG A 94 9.61 -26.35 -10.09
N GLU A 95 9.20 -26.89 -8.96
CA GLU A 95 9.19 -28.33 -8.68
C GLU A 95 8.25 -29.09 -9.63
N TYR A 96 7.01 -28.63 -9.84
CA TYR A 96 6.12 -29.24 -10.84
C TYR A 96 6.70 -29.23 -12.25
N ARG A 97 7.40 -28.16 -12.66
CA ARG A 97 8.13 -28.14 -13.94
C ARG A 97 9.31 -29.11 -13.93
N ARG A 98 10.03 -29.22 -12.82
CA ARG A 98 11.15 -30.15 -12.65
C ARG A 98 10.66 -31.59 -12.78
N ASN A 99 9.64 -31.99 -12.04
CA ASN A 99 9.09 -33.35 -12.07
C ASN A 99 8.60 -33.74 -13.48
N ARG A 100 7.89 -32.84 -14.18
CA ARG A 100 7.49 -33.08 -15.58
C ARG A 100 8.67 -33.26 -16.53
N ARG A 101 9.76 -32.50 -16.34
CA ARG A 101 10.97 -32.61 -17.17
C ARG A 101 11.78 -33.86 -16.84
N TYR A 102 11.92 -34.20 -15.56
CA TYR A 102 12.59 -35.42 -15.11
C TYR A 102 11.90 -36.68 -15.64
N GLY A 103 10.57 -36.67 -15.75
CA GLY A 103 9.82 -37.79 -16.34
C GLY A 103 9.86 -37.85 -17.88
N LYS A 104 10.33 -36.82 -18.60
CA LYS A 104 10.22 -36.74 -20.08
C LYS A 104 11.48 -36.32 -20.86
N THR A 105 12.61 -35.95 -20.23
CA THR A 105 13.78 -35.40 -20.97
C THR A 105 15.14 -35.65 -20.30
N ARG A 106 16.22 -35.73 -21.10
CA ARG A 106 17.63 -35.85 -20.69
C ARG A 106 18.10 -34.61 -19.92
N TYR A 107 19.00 -34.81 -18.94
CA TYR A 107 19.44 -33.81 -17.97
C TYR A 107 19.97 -32.49 -18.60
N ARG A 108 19.60 -31.35 -18.00
CA ARG A 108 20.13 -30.02 -18.34
C ARG A 108 20.54 -29.27 -17.06
N LYS A 109 21.71 -28.65 -17.07
CA LYS A 109 22.31 -27.95 -15.93
C LYS A 109 21.39 -26.81 -15.42
N PRO A 110 21.16 -26.68 -14.10
CA PRO A 110 20.36 -25.58 -13.56
C PRO A 110 21.07 -24.23 -13.73
N LYS A 111 20.28 -23.16 -13.91
CA LYS A 111 20.73 -21.77 -13.79
C LYS A 111 20.08 -21.17 -12.54
N ASP A 112 20.90 -20.66 -11.63
CA ASP A 112 20.44 -20.09 -10.37
C ASP A 112 19.88 -18.67 -10.55
N ALA A 113 18.95 -18.28 -9.67
CA ALA A 113 18.20 -17.04 -9.78
C ALA A 113 18.30 -16.21 -8.48
N ASN A 114 18.91 -15.03 -8.59
CA ASN A 114 18.95 -13.99 -7.55
C ASN A 114 17.72 -13.09 -7.71
N HIS A 115 16.76 -13.14 -6.77
CA HIS A 115 15.46 -12.45 -6.91
C HIS A 115 15.13 -11.44 -5.80
N VAL A 116 15.87 -11.42 -4.67
CA VAL A 116 15.42 -10.66 -3.48
C VAL A 116 16.00 -9.25 -3.42
N SER A 117 17.26 -9.04 -3.82
CA SER A 117 17.88 -7.70 -3.86
C SER A 117 17.33 -6.82 -4.98
N THR A 118 16.74 -7.41 -6.03
CA THR A 118 16.27 -6.70 -7.22
C THR A 118 15.07 -5.80 -6.94
N ILE A 119 14.16 -6.16 -6.02
CA ILE A 119 12.91 -5.43 -5.82
C ILE A 119 13.15 -4.06 -5.17
N GLY A 120 13.95 -4.01 -4.09
CA GLY A 120 14.28 -2.75 -3.42
C GLY A 120 14.95 -1.77 -4.38
N TRP A 121 15.98 -2.24 -5.10
CA TRP A 121 16.65 -1.44 -6.12
C TRP A 121 15.75 -1.08 -7.30
N HIS A 122 14.82 -1.95 -7.70
CA HIS A 122 13.85 -1.62 -8.75
C HIS A 122 12.94 -0.45 -8.34
N ILE A 123 12.46 -0.43 -7.10
CA ILE A 123 11.63 0.68 -6.59
C ILE A 123 12.44 1.97 -6.58
N VAL A 124 13.63 1.95 -5.99
CA VAL A 124 14.51 3.13 -5.92
C VAL A 124 14.83 3.65 -7.32
N ASN A 125 15.20 2.78 -8.25
CA ASN A 125 15.53 3.17 -9.63
C ASN A 125 14.33 3.76 -10.36
N ARG A 126 13.12 3.24 -10.12
CA ARG A 126 11.88 3.80 -10.69
C ARG A 126 11.56 5.17 -10.11
N LEU A 127 11.80 5.39 -8.82
CA LEU A 127 11.55 6.68 -8.16
C LEU A 127 12.55 7.74 -8.62
N LYS A 128 13.84 7.38 -8.76
CA LYS A 128 14.89 8.27 -9.28
C LYS A 128 14.63 8.83 -10.68
N GLN A 129 13.78 8.18 -11.48
CA GLN A 129 13.39 8.67 -12.80
C GLN A 129 12.40 9.84 -12.74
N GLN A 130 11.68 10.00 -11.62
CA GLN A 130 10.57 10.95 -11.49
C GLN A 130 10.78 11.98 -10.40
N TYR A 131 11.59 11.65 -9.39
CA TYR A 131 11.76 12.43 -8.18
C TYR A 131 13.24 12.47 -7.78
N ASP A 132 13.61 13.49 -7.01
CA ASP A 132 14.87 13.52 -6.30
C ASP A 132 14.81 12.57 -5.10
N VAL A 133 15.76 11.63 -5.01
CA VAL A 133 15.69 10.51 -4.06
C VAL A 133 17.04 10.29 -3.40
N GLU A 134 17.06 10.51 -2.09
CA GLU A 134 18.18 10.16 -1.21
C GLU A 134 17.92 8.81 -0.52
N ILE A 135 18.99 8.03 -0.32
CA ILE A 135 18.91 6.72 0.33
C ILE A 135 19.55 6.84 1.71
N THR A 136 18.81 6.45 2.75
CA THR A 136 19.30 6.43 4.13
C THR A 136 19.51 5.00 4.62
N PHE A 137 20.45 4.81 5.56
CA PHE A 137 20.72 3.51 6.18
C PHE A 137 19.99 3.34 7.51
N GLY A 138 19.64 2.09 7.82
CA GLY A 138 18.89 1.72 9.03
C GLY A 138 19.60 2.04 10.34
N SER A 139 20.93 2.17 10.33
CA SER A 139 21.70 2.61 11.50
C SER A 139 21.37 4.05 11.90
N ILE A 140 21.28 4.95 10.91
CA ILE A 140 20.97 6.37 11.08
C ILE A 140 19.52 6.53 11.54
N THR A 141 18.58 5.81 10.91
CA THR A 141 17.16 5.88 11.28
C THR A 141 16.93 5.33 12.69
N LYS A 142 17.63 4.26 13.08
CA LYS A 142 17.55 3.70 14.45
C LYS A 142 18.02 4.70 15.51
N ALA A 143 19.11 5.43 15.27
CA ALA A 143 19.63 6.43 16.20
C ALA A 143 18.61 7.56 16.41
N LYS A 144 18.14 8.19 15.32
CA LYS A 144 17.12 9.24 15.35
C LYS A 144 15.81 8.77 15.98
N ARG A 145 15.37 7.54 15.69
CA ARG A 145 14.18 6.94 16.30
C ARG A 145 14.30 6.82 17.83
N THR A 146 15.48 6.44 18.32
CA THR A 146 15.75 6.27 19.75
C THR A 146 15.76 7.61 20.48
N GLU A 147 16.39 8.64 19.88
CA GLU A 147 16.37 10.02 20.37
C GLU A 147 14.95 10.60 20.48
N MET A 148 14.07 10.20 19.55
CA MET A 148 12.66 10.58 19.54
C MET A 148 11.79 9.75 20.49
N GLY A 149 12.30 8.66 21.08
CA GLY A 149 11.53 7.77 21.94
C GLY A 149 10.44 6.99 21.20
N LEU A 150 10.59 6.77 19.89
CA LEU A 150 9.57 6.12 19.06
C LEU A 150 9.74 4.59 19.02
N GLU A 151 8.62 3.88 19.11
CA GLU A 151 8.58 2.43 18.92
C GLU A 151 8.99 2.03 17.50
N LYS A 152 9.59 0.84 17.38
CA LYS A 152 10.02 0.29 16.09
C LYS A 152 8.82 -0.15 15.28
N THR A 153 8.45 0.66 14.29
CA THR A 153 7.42 0.34 13.29
C THR A 153 7.87 0.90 11.94
N HIS A 154 7.49 0.24 10.84
CA HIS A 154 7.90 0.69 9.50
C HIS A 154 7.38 2.10 9.19
N ARG A 155 6.19 2.45 9.70
CA ARG A 155 5.63 3.80 9.62
C ARG A 155 6.48 4.85 10.34
N ASN A 156 6.93 4.56 11.57
CA ASN A 156 7.79 5.48 12.32
C ASN A 156 9.18 5.58 11.68
N ASP A 157 9.72 4.46 11.18
CA ASP A 157 10.99 4.44 10.45
C ASP A 157 10.87 5.30 9.17
N ALA A 158 9.76 5.19 8.42
CA ALA A 158 9.47 6.04 7.27
C ALA A 158 9.34 7.53 7.64
N PHE A 159 8.76 7.87 8.79
CA PHE A 159 8.68 9.25 9.27
C PHE A 159 10.06 9.84 9.59
N VAL A 160 10.92 9.05 10.22
CA VAL A 160 12.31 9.44 10.50
C VAL A 160 13.10 9.63 9.21
N ILE A 161 12.90 8.76 8.20
CA ILE A 161 13.52 8.89 6.87
C ILE A 161 13.05 10.18 6.19
N ALA A 162 11.78 10.55 6.34
CA ALA A 162 11.24 11.77 5.76
C ALA A 162 11.84 13.05 6.37
N GLY A 163 12.59 12.96 7.47
CA GLY A 163 13.14 14.12 8.20
C GLY A 163 12.22 14.64 9.31
N GLY A 164 11.29 13.83 9.79
CA GLY A 164 10.37 14.25 10.86
C GLY A 164 11.10 14.51 12.18
N SER A 165 10.89 15.68 12.76
CA SER A 165 11.38 16.09 14.09
C SER A 165 10.26 16.04 15.13
N LYS A 166 10.59 16.21 16.43
CA LYS A 166 9.59 16.28 17.51
C LYS A 166 8.57 17.42 17.32
N ASP A 167 8.98 18.47 16.62
CA ASP A 167 8.14 19.65 16.36
C ASP A 167 7.11 19.43 15.23
N VAL A 168 7.24 18.33 14.47
CA VAL A 168 6.33 18.01 13.37
C VAL A 168 5.11 17.29 13.93
N ASN A 169 3.93 17.90 13.73
CA ASN A 169 2.68 17.29 14.16
C ASN A 169 2.40 15.99 13.41
N ARG A 170 2.29 14.88 14.14
CA ARG A 170 1.98 13.56 13.58
C ARG A 170 0.57 13.51 13.00
N ALA A 171 0.38 12.65 12.01
CA ALA A 171 -0.92 12.43 11.41
C ALA A 171 -1.86 11.74 12.43
N THR A 172 -3.04 12.33 12.66
CA THR A 172 -4.04 11.77 13.59
C THR A 172 -4.57 10.41 13.13
N GLU A 173 -4.65 10.20 11.82
CA GLU A 173 -5.13 8.98 11.19
C GLU A 173 -4.02 8.39 10.33
N TRP A 174 -3.91 7.06 10.31
CA TRP A 174 -2.97 6.33 9.47
C TRP A 174 -3.67 5.17 8.77
N TYR A 175 -3.10 4.73 7.64
CA TYR A 175 -3.70 3.72 6.79
C TYR A 175 -2.93 2.40 6.86
N PHE A 176 -3.65 1.31 7.11
CA PHE A 176 -3.10 -0.04 6.97
C PHE A 176 -3.60 -0.67 5.67
N GLY A 177 -2.67 -1.09 4.81
CA GLY A 177 -2.96 -1.80 3.58
C GLY A 177 -2.42 -3.22 3.61
N LYS A 178 -3.20 -4.20 3.17
CA LYS A 178 -2.69 -5.55 2.91
C LYS A 178 -2.80 -5.87 1.44
N TYR A 179 -1.72 -6.34 0.83
CA TYR A 179 -1.79 -6.79 -0.55
C TYR A 179 -2.51 -8.14 -0.63
N PHE A 180 -3.70 -8.14 -1.23
CA PHE A 180 -4.44 -9.36 -1.53
C PHE A 180 -4.21 -9.81 -2.97
N ARG A 181 -4.12 -11.12 -3.15
CA ARG A 181 -3.98 -11.74 -4.47
C ARG A 181 -5.23 -11.45 -5.33
N ARG A 182 -5.03 -10.79 -6.48
CA ARG A 182 -6.12 -10.46 -7.42
C ARG A 182 -6.61 -11.65 -8.25
N GLN A 183 -5.70 -12.57 -8.60
CA GLN A 183 -6.01 -13.72 -9.44
C GLN A 183 -5.52 -15.02 -8.81
N ASN A 184 -6.42 -15.97 -8.63
CA ASN A 184 -6.07 -17.34 -8.29
C ASN A 184 -5.62 -18.08 -9.55
N THR A 185 -4.32 -18.19 -9.78
CA THR A 185 -3.80 -19.27 -10.64
C THR A 185 -4.02 -20.58 -9.90
N SER A 186 -5.15 -21.21 -10.14
CA SER A 186 -5.40 -22.55 -9.65
C SER A 186 -4.51 -23.53 -10.41
N LEU A 187 -3.52 -24.10 -9.75
CA LEU A 187 -2.92 -25.35 -10.22
C LEU A 187 -3.85 -26.55 -9.88
N HIS A 188 -4.77 -26.38 -8.90
CA HIS A 188 -5.69 -27.42 -8.42
C HIS A 188 -7.09 -26.87 -8.06
N LYS A 189 -7.81 -26.27 -9.01
CA LYS A 189 -9.28 -26.04 -8.86
C LYS A 189 -10.10 -26.82 -9.91
N ALA A 190 -9.46 -27.75 -10.62
CA ALA A 190 -10.15 -28.64 -11.54
C ALA A 190 -10.88 -29.79 -10.81
N ASN A 191 -10.48 -30.10 -9.57
CA ASN A 191 -11.06 -31.21 -8.83
C ASN A 191 -12.46 -30.82 -8.36
N LEU A 192 -13.47 -31.49 -8.92
CA LEU A 192 -14.87 -31.41 -8.50
C LEU A 192 -14.98 -31.94 -7.06
N ILE A 193 -15.90 -31.40 -6.26
CA ILE A 193 -16.27 -32.02 -4.98
C ILE A 193 -16.88 -33.40 -5.28
N LYS A 194 -16.82 -34.34 -4.33
CA LYS A 194 -17.59 -35.59 -4.39
C LYS A 194 -19.06 -35.26 -4.74
N GLY A 195 -19.51 -35.69 -5.92
CA GLY A 195 -20.82 -35.32 -6.48
C GLY A 195 -20.81 -34.34 -7.66
N GLY A 196 -19.65 -33.95 -8.21
CA GLY A 196 -19.58 -33.18 -9.47
C GLY A 196 -19.89 -31.68 -9.32
N ILE A 197 -20.07 -31.19 -8.10
CA ILE A 197 -20.38 -29.78 -7.84
C ILE A 197 -19.08 -28.96 -7.76
N ARG A 198 -19.05 -27.82 -8.46
CA ARG A 198 -17.98 -26.81 -8.30
C ARG A 198 -18.29 -25.92 -7.10
N GLN A 199 -17.33 -25.72 -6.19
CA GLN A 199 -17.49 -24.75 -5.10
C GLN A 199 -17.64 -23.33 -5.65
N SER A 200 -18.72 -22.65 -5.24
CA SER A 200 -18.83 -21.20 -5.43
C SER A 200 -17.83 -20.51 -4.51
N ASN A 201 -16.82 -19.86 -5.11
CA ASN A 201 -15.75 -19.20 -4.37
C ASN A 201 -16.10 -17.76 -3.98
N THR A 202 -17.26 -17.25 -4.40
CA THR A 202 -17.64 -15.86 -4.20
C THR A 202 -18.81 -15.81 -3.25
N VAL A 203 -18.52 -15.54 -1.98
CA VAL A 203 -19.57 -15.24 -1.03
C VAL A 203 -20.04 -13.80 -1.28
N LYS A 204 -21.33 -13.63 -1.60
CA LYS A 204 -21.89 -12.31 -1.97
C LYS A 204 -22.08 -11.41 -0.76
N GLU A 205 -22.40 -12.00 0.38
CA GLU A 205 -22.74 -11.32 1.62
C GLU A 205 -22.41 -12.25 2.80
N VAL A 206 -21.83 -11.70 3.87
CA VAL A 206 -21.54 -12.47 5.07
C VAL A 206 -22.00 -11.66 6.27
N LYS A 207 -22.83 -12.23 7.15
CA LYS A 207 -23.36 -11.54 8.35
C LYS A 207 -23.99 -10.17 8.04
N GLY A 208 -24.70 -10.02 6.92
CA GLY A 208 -25.38 -8.75 6.57
C GLY A 208 -24.51 -7.69 5.89
N PHE A 209 -23.22 -7.95 5.62
CA PHE A 209 -22.33 -6.99 4.97
C PHE A 209 -21.85 -7.51 3.62
N LYS A 210 -21.79 -6.59 2.66
CA LYS A 210 -21.28 -6.76 1.31
C LYS A 210 -19.79 -6.44 1.27
N ARG A 211 -19.16 -6.84 0.16
CA ARG A 211 -17.76 -6.52 -0.12
C ARG A 211 -17.58 -5.01 -0.20
N PHE A 212 -16.52 -4.49 0.42
CA PHE A 212 -16.19 -3.06 0.53
C PHE A 212 -17.08 -2.23 1.46
N ASP A 213 -17.97 -2.86 2.23
CA ASP A 213 -18.66 -2.14 3.30
C ASP A 213 -17.69 -1.70 4.38
N ARG A 214 -17.89 -0.48 4.89
CA ARG A 214 -17.11 0.04 6.01
C ARG A 214 -17.61 -0.62 7.29
N VAL A 215 -16.72 -1.31 7.99
CA VAL A 215 -17.01 -2.06 9.21
C VAL A 215 -16.15 -1.54 10.36
N ARG A 216 -16.73 -1.50 11.55
CA ARG A 216 -16.01 -1.25 12.80
C ARG A 216 -15.78 -2.60 13.48
N TYR A 217 -14.54 -2.91 13.82
CA TYR A 217 -14.16 -4.12 14.54
C TYR A 217 -13.06 -3.77 15.55
N ASN A 218 -13.27 -4.09 16.83
CA ASN A 218 -12.34 -3.78 17.93
C ASN A 218 -11.80 -2.34 17.88
N ASP A 219 -12.71 -1.37 17.77
CA ASP A 219 -12.42 0.08 17.62
C ASP A 219 -11.60 0.52 16.42
N GLN A 220 -11.31 -0.41 15.50
CA GLN A 220 -10.70 -0.09 14.21
C GLN A 220 -11.79 -0.01 13.13
N ILE A 221 -11.67 0.99 12.27
CA ILE A 221 -12.54 1.14 11.10
C ILE A 221 -11.76 0.62 9.90
N GLY A 222 -12.34 -0.34 9.19
CA GLY A 222 -11.75 -0.90 7.97
C GLY A 222 -12.81 -1.17 6.91
N MET A 223 -12.37 -1.51 5.70
CA MET A 223 -13.26 -2.05 4.68
C MET A 223 -13.30 -3.57 4.77
N ARG A 224 -14.50 -4.13 4.75
CA ARG A 224 -14.71 -5.56 4.71
C ARG A 224 -14.29 -6.13 3.36
N TRP A 225 -13.43 -7.11 3.40
CA TRP A 225 -13.15 -7.99 2.28
C TRP A 225 -13.76 -9.36 2.58
N ILE A 226 -14.64 -9.83 1.70
CA ILE A 226 -15.19 -11.17 1.79
C ILE A 226 -14.16 -12.13 1.19
N LEU A 227 -13.68 -13.08 2.00
CA LEU A 227 -12.83 -14.21 1.60
C LEU A 227 -13.68 -15.43 1.31
#